data_AF-A0A5I6QEV7-F1
#
_entry.id   AF-A0A5I6QEV7-F1
#
_cell.length_a   1.000
_cell.length_b   1.000
_cell.length_c   1.000
_cell.angle_alpha   90.00
_cell.angle_beta   90.00
_cell.angle_gamma   90.00
#
_symmetry.space_group_name_H-M   'P 1'
#
loop_
_entity.id
_entity.type
_entity.pdbx_description
1 polymer ?
#
loop_
_entity_poly.entity_id
_entity_poly.type
_entity_poly.pdbx_seq_one_letter_code
_entity_poly.pdbx_strand_id
1 'polypeptide(L)' 'MFTIRYFQKGSGHITFKRLDLVEKMNDIVAKHYPGALPAK' A
#
# COMPACT_ATOMS: atom_id res chain seq x y z
N MET A 1 -0.60 14.44 -2.73
CA MET A 1 0.41 13.92 -3.67
C MET A 1 1.03 12.67 -3.07
N PHE A 2 0.97 11.57 -3.82
CA PHE A 2 1.68 10.32 -3.52
C PHE A 2 2.73 10.09 -4.61
N THR A 3 3.77 9.33 -4.30
CA THR A 3 4.82 8.97 -5.26
C THR A 3 4.81 7.47 -5.44
N ILE A 4 4.81 7.00 -6.68
CA ILE A 4 4.94 5.57 -6.99
C ILE A 4 6.28 5.35 -7.67
N ARG A 5 7.08 4.43 -7.13
CA ARG A 5 8.30 3.94 -7.75
C ARG A 5 8.06 2.49 -8.16
N TYR A 6 7.93 2.26 -9.46
CA TYR A 6 7.84 0.92 -10.03
C TYR A 6 9.23 0.38 -10.34
N PHE A 7 9.45 -0.90 -10.01
CA PHE A 7 10.66 -1.63 -10.34
C PHE A 7 10.32 -2.69 -11.40
N GLN A 8 11.20 -2.89 -12.36
CA GLN A 8 11.01 -3.85 -13.46
C GLN A 8 10.85 -5.31 -12.98
N LYS A 9 11.20 -5.61 -11.72
CA LYS A 9 10.97 -6.90 -11.05
C LYS A 9 9.48 -7.16 -10.69
N GLY A 10 8.57 -6.25 -11.05
CA GLY A 10 7.15 -6.35 -10.70
C GLY A 10 6.82 -5.90 -9.27
N SER A 11 7.78 -5.30 -8.57
CA SER A 11 7.57 -4.70 -7.24
C SER A 11 7.45 -3.19 -7.37
N GLY A 12 6.77 -2.55 -6.42
CA GLY A 12 6.63 -1.10 -6.39
C GLY A 12 6.59 -0.57 -4.97
N HIS A 13 7.21 0.60 -4.75
CA HIS A 13 7.05 1.35 -3.52
C HIS A 13 6.11 2.52 -3.76
N ILE A 14 5.08 2.61 -2.93
CA ILE A 14 4.14 3.72 -2.92
C ILE A 14 4.36 4.50 -1.63
N THR A 15 4.72 5.78 -1.77
CA THR A 15 4.90 6.67 -0.63
C THR A 15 3.73 7.65 -0.57
N PHE A 16 2.95 7.56 0.50
CA PHE A 16 1.87 8.50 0.79
C PHE A 16 2.38 9.59 1.72
N LYS A 17 2.10 10.85 1.39
CA LYS A 17 2.36 11.98 2.29
C LYS A 17 1.27 12.18 3.36
N ARG A 18 0.09 11.56 3.19
CA ARG A 18 -1.03 11.63 4.15
C ARG A 18 -1.35 10.22 4.66
N LEU A 19 -1.44 10.08 5.99
CA LEU A 19 -1.79 8.84 6.67
C LEU A 19 -3.19 8.33 6.32
N ASP A 20 -4.18 9.22 6.14
CA ASP A 20 -5.54 8.85 5.76
C ASP A 20 -5.61 7.99 4.47
N LEU A 21 -4.71 8.27 3.51
CA LEU A 21 -4.63 7.49 2.27
C LEU A 21 -3.98 6.12 2.48
N VAL A 22 -3.07 5.99 3.45
CA VAL A 22 -2.46 4.70 3.83
C VAL A 22 -3.51 3.82 4.48
N GLU A 23 -4.34 4.38 5.37
CA GLU A 23 -5.41 3.64 6.03
C GLU A 23 -6.45 3.12 5.03
N LYS A 24 -6.89 3.95 4.08
CA LYS A 24 -7.79 3.50 3.00
C LYS A 24 -7.16 2.45 2.09
N MET A 25 -5.88 2.59 1.75
CA MET A 25 -5.18 1.59 0.95
C MET A 25 -5.08 0.26 1.71
N ASN A 26 -4.73 0.31 2.99
CA ASN A 26 -4.67 -0.87 3.84
C ASN A 26 -6.04 -1.54 3.96
N ASP A 27 -7.14 -0.80 4.07
CA ASP A 27 -8.50 -1.39 4.09
C ASP A 27 -8.82 -2.17 2.79
N ILE A 28 -8.48 -1.59 1.64
CA ILE A 28 -8.65 -2.26 0.33
C ILE A 28 -7.79 -3.51 0.25
N VAL A 29 -6.52 -3.43 0.68
CA VAL A 29 -5.59 -4.56 0.68
C VAL A 29 -6.05 -5.64 1.66
N ALA A 30 -6.51 -5.29 2.86
CA ALA A 30 -7.04 -6.23 3.85
C ALA A 30 -8.27 -6.98 3.31
N LYS A 31 -9.15 -6.26 2.59
CA LYS A 31 -10.36 -6.83 2.01
C LYS A 31 -10.08 -7.80 0.86
N HIS A 32 -9.10 -7.51 0.01
CA HIS A 32 -8.77 -8.35 -1.14
C HIS A 32 -7.68 -9.40 -0.85
N TYR A 33 -6.79 -9.12 0.09
CA TYR A 33 -5.63 -9.92 0.47
C TYR A 33 -5.47 -9.94 2.00
N PRO A 34 -6.30 -10.73 2.71
CA PRO A 34 -6.35 -10.73 4.18
C PRO A 34 -5.04 -11.16 4.87
N GLY A 35 -4.08 -11.76 4.16
CA GLY A 35 -2.76 -12.14 4.68
C GLY A 35 -1.61 -11.23 4.23
N ALA A 36 -1.89 -10.16 3.50
CA ALA A 36 -0.85 -9.27 2.97
C ALA A 36 -0.38 -8.20 3.97
N LEU A 37 -1.17 -7.90 4.99
CA LEU A 37 -0.80 -6.98 6.05
C LEU A 37 -0.11 -7.73 7.20
N PRO A 38 1.00 -7.23 7.75
CA PRO A 38 1.62 -7.82 8.94
C PRO A 38 0.66 -7.74 10.13
N ALA A 39 0.73 -8.74 11.02
CA ALA A 39 0.03 -8.68 12.30
C ALA A 39 0.53 -7.46 13.11
N LYS A 40 -0.41 -6.73 13.71
CA LYS A 40 -0.14 -5.52 14.50
C LYS A 40 0.69 -5.82 15.74
#